data_AF-A0A1J9R812-F1
#
_entry.id   AF-A0A1J9R812-F1
#
_cell.length_a   1.000
_cell.length_b   1.000
_cell.length_c   1.000
_cell.angle_alpha   90.00
_cell.angle_beta   90.00
_cell.angle_gamma   90.00
#
_symmetry.space_group_name_H-M   'P 1'
#
loop_
_entity.id
_entity.type
_entity.pdbx_description
1 polymer ?
#
loop_
_entity_poly.entity_id
_entity_poly.type
_entity_poly.pdbx_seq_one_letter_code
_entity_poly.pdbx_strand_id
1 'polypeptide(L)'
;MFVHLAKYKSLSTGASQDSEEYYQDFHKDYLLQVVFPSCVAQARQDIERNIPTLDDLYNELTGRDIEPNITNMDDLHNALSKTRWNIEQNITNLVEAIQPLRDAETIDEIRKYLSDLDPAFCELSSLFGNLVGFTSCALDMDVEERDEFRYHISSLWGDYGHVLQLKHIYSLCCESEDAKLRQGVDYLQKMIGDLQVVCAESTEQLEQDC
;
A
#
# COMPACT_ATOMS: atom_id res chain seq x y z
N MET A 1 1.95 31.64 -3.06
CA MET A 1 1.67 30.58 -4.04
C MET A 1 1.01 29.46 -3.27
N PHE A 2 -0.32 29.36 -3.35
CA PHE A 2 -1.12 28.44 -2.54
C PHE A 2 -1.16 27.08 -3.25
N VAL A 3 -0.55 26.08 -2.64
CA VAL A 3 -0.72 24.67 -3.07
C VAL A 3 -2.02 24.19 -2.46
N HIS A 4 -3.02 23.95 -3.32
CA HIS A 4 -4.27 23.31 -2.92
C HIS A 4 -3.98 21.85 -2.57
N LEU A 5 -3.85 21.57 -1.27
CA LEU A 5 -4.02 20.22 -0.74
C LEU A 5 -5.42 19.75 -1.13
N ALA A 6 -5.50 18.73 -1.98
CA ALA A 6 -6.72 17.99 -2.19
C ALA A 6 -7.14 17.38 -0.84
N LYS A 7 -8.08 18.02 -0.17
CA LYS A 7 -8.86 17.39 0.89
C LYS A 7 -9.65 16.29 0.19
N TYR A 8 -9.23 15.04 0.34
CA TYR A 8 -10.09 13.90 0.08
C TYR A 8 -11.30 14.04 1.00
N LYS A 9 -12.43 14.50 0.43
CA LYS A 9 -13.74 14.29 1.03
C LYS A 9 -14.05 12.82 0.79
N SER A 10 -14.19 12.05 1.86
CA SER A 10 -14.83 10.75 1.80
C SER A 10 -16.20 10.93 1.16
N LEU A 11 -16.44 10.23 0.05
CA LEU A 11 -17.78 10.06 -0.48
C LEU A 11 -18.47 9.08 0.45
N SER A 12 -19.28 9.65 1.34
CA SER A 12 -20.25 8.98 2.19
C SER A 12 -21.11 8.00 1.38
N THR A 13 -20.77 6.71 1.42
CA THR A 13 -21.74 5.64 1.32
C THR A 13 -22.26 5.37 2.73
N GLY A 14 -23.55 5.59 2.93
CA GLY A 14 -24.18 5.43 4.24
C GLY A 14 -24.18 3.98 4.68
N ALA A 15 -23.15 3.57 5.42
CA ALA A 15 -23.18 2.43 6.33
C ALA A 15 -22.06 2.58 7.38
N SER A 16 -22.45 2.66 8.65
CA SER A 16 -21.60 2.62 9.85
C SER A 16 -20.69 3.83 10.11
N GLN A 17 -21.19 4.80 10.88
CA GLN A 17 -20.46 5.99 11.34
C GLN A 17 -19.50 5.72 12.52
N ASP A 18 -19.30 4.48 12.95
CA ASP A 18 -18.53 4.17 14.16
C ASP A 18 -17.08 3.71 13.89
N SER A 19 -16.66 3.57 12.63
CA SER A 19 -15.30 3.11 12.27
C SER A 19 -14.38 4.20 11.69
N GLU A 20 -14.92 5.29 11.13
CA GLU A 20 -14.09 6.35 10.50
C GLU A 20 -13.31 7.19 11.54
N GLU A 21 -13.84 7.39 12.74
CA GLU A 21 -13.19 8.21 13.78
C GLU A 21 -11.98 7.47 14.38
N TYR A 22 -12.04 6.14 14.51
CA TYR A 22 -10.97 5.35 15.13
C TYR A 22 -9.70 5.25 14.27
N TYR A 23 -9.84 5.16 12.94
CA TYR A 23 -8.69 5.04 12.02
C TYR A 23 -7.94 6.38 11.80
N GLN A 24 -8.66 7.51 11.76
CA GLN A 24 -8.02 8.83 11.63
C GLN A 24 -7.41 9.36 12.92
N ASP A 25 -7.99 9.05 14.09
CA ASP A 25 -7.40 9.46 15.38
C ASP A 25 -6.20 8.60 15.73
N PHE A 26 -6.18 7.30 15.40
CA PHE A 26 -5.05 6.43 15.74
C PHE A 26 -3.76 6.79 14.97
N HIS A 27 -3.87 7.11 13.67
CA HIS A 27 -2.71 7.58 12.90
C HIS A 27 -2.15 8.91 13.42
N LYS A 28 -3.01 9.81 13.93
CA LYS A 28 -2.54 11.06 14.57
C LYS A 28 -1.94 10.80 15.94
N ASP A 29 -2.60 10.02 16.78
CA ASP A 29 -2.21 9.84 18.18
C ASP A 29 -0.97 8.95 18.35
N TYR A 30 -0.78 7.94 17.49
CA TYR A 30 0.39 7.06 17.60
C TYR A 30 1.65 7.66 16.97
N LEU A 31 1.49 8.46 15.89
CA LEU A 31 2.58 9.31 15.38
C LEU A 31 2.99 10.36 16.42
N LEU A 32 2.07 10.82 17.29
CA LEU A 32 2.35 11.81 18.33
C LEU A 32 2.97 11.22 19.61
N GLN A 33 2.72 9.95 19.94
CA GLN A 33 3.15 9.37 21.22
C GLN A 33 4.51 8.65 21.18
N VAL A 34 4.96 8.14 20.04
CA VAL A 34 6.09 7.20 19.97
C VAL A 34 7.42 7.85 19.54
N VAL A 35 7.40 9.10 19.11
CA VAL A 35 8.56 9.78 18.56
C VAL A 35 8.58 11.20 19.12
N PHE A 36 9.72 11.62 19.70
CA PHE A 36 9.93 13.00 20.15
C PHE A 36 9.39 13.99 19.10
N PRO A 37 8.71 15.10 19.47
CA PRO A 37 8.03 16.00 18.52
C PRO A 37 8.91 16.49 17.35
N SER A 38 10.24 16.57 17.55
CA SER A 38 11.18 16.96 16.48
C SER A 38 11.43 15.86 15.45
N CYS A 39 11.37 14.59 15.84
CA CYS A 39 11.63 13.45 14.96
C CYS A 39 10.39 13.02 14.16
N VAL A 40 9.17 13.28 14.65
CA VAL A 40 7.92 13.08 13.88
C VAL A 40 7.80 14.13 12.80
N ALA A 41 8.06 15.39 13.12
CA ALA A 41 8.02 16.46 12.14
C ALA A 41 9.06 16.22 11.03
N GLN A 42 10.24 15.71 11.40
CA GLN A 42 11.28 15.35 10.45
C GLN A 42 10.92 14.11 9.63
N ALA A 43 10.49 13.00 10.26
CA ALA A 43 10.05 11.80 9.55
C ALA A 43 8.84 12.08 8.65
N ARG A 44 7.91 12.93 9.08
CA ARG A 44 6.78 13.38 8.28
C ARG A 44 7.21 14.28 7.14
N GLN A 45 8.15 15.21 7.34
CA GLN A 45 8.72 16.00 6.24
C GLN A 45 9.53 15.15 5.27
N ASP A 46 10.24 14.13 5.77
CA ASP A 46 11.02 13.20 4.96
C ASP A 46 10.08 12.27 4.19
N ILE A 47 9.00 11.77 4.80
CA ILE A 47 7.93 11.06 4.11
C ILE A 47 7.25 11.98 3.08
N GLU A 48 6.83 13.19 3.45
CA GLU A 48 6.20 14.16 2.52
C GLU A 48 7.15 14.60 1.38
N ARG A 49 8.48 14.56 1.58
CA ARG A 49 9.49 14.85 0.55
C ARG A 49 9.89 13.64 -0.29
N ASN A 50 9.81 12.44 0.27
CA ASN A 50 10.24 11.19 -0.38
C ASN A 50 9.08 10.34 -0.89
N ILE A 51 7.83 10.71 -0.60
CA ILE A 51 6.66 10.19 -1.33
C ILE A 51 6.84 10.62 -2.78
N PRO A 52 6.95 9.66 -3.72
CA PRO A 52 7.06 9.98 -5.14
C PRO A 52 5.85 10.82 -5.54
N THR A 53 6.07 11.86 -6.34
CA THR A 53 4.95 12.66 -6.85
C THR A 53 4.03 11.79 -7.69
N LEU A 54 2.79 12.23 -7.91
CA LEU A 54 1.87 11.50 -8.79
C LEU A 54 2.49 11.27 -10.18
N ASP A 55 3.31 12.20 -10.66
CA ASP A 55 4.06 12.09 -11.92
C ASP A 55 5.20 11.07 -11.82
N ASP A 56 5.91 10.98 -10.69
CA ASP A 56 6.95 9.96 -10.48
C ASP A 56 6.34 8.55 -10.44
N LEU A 57 5.20 8.39 -9.73
CA LEU A 57 4.44 7.15 -9.68
C LEU A 57 3.92 6.77 -11.06
N TYR A 58 3.36 7.74 -11.79
CA TYR A 58 2.87 7.52 -13.15
C TYR A 58 4.01 7.07 -14.05
N ASN A 59 5.16 7.73 -14.02
CA ASN A 59 6.33 7.37 -14.83
C ASN A 59 6.91 5.99 -14.47
N GLU A 60 6.97 5.63 -13.18
CA GLU A 60 7.42 4.30 -12.72
C GLU A 60 6.50 3.19 -13.24
N LEU A 61 5.19 3.45 -13.27
CA LEU A 61 4.18 2.50 -13.71
C LEU A 61 4.07 2.43 -15.24
N THR A 62 4.17 3.56 -15.96
CA THR A 62 4.12 3.59 -17.44
C THR A 62 5.42 3.16 -18.11
N GLY A 63 6.56 3.19 -17.41
CA GLY A 63 7.82 2.65 -17.91
C GLY A 63 7.81 1.13 -18.08
N ARG A 64 6.82 0.45 -17.48
CA ARG A 64 6.54 -0.98 -17.61
C ARG A 64 5.27 -1.14 -18.45
N ASP A 65 5.42 -0.98 -19.76
CA ASP A 65 4.32 -1.09 -20.73
C ASP A 65 3.79 -2.54 -20.76
N ILE A 66 2.95 -2.89 -19.78
CA ILE A 66 2.16 -4.11 -19.76
C ILE A 66 0.73 -3.65 -20.03
N GLU A 67 0.47 -3.27 -21.28
CA GLU A 67 -0.90 -3.03 -21.72
C GLU A 67 -1.64 -4.35 -21.58
N PRO A 68 -2.59 -4.47 -20.62
CA PRO A 68 -3.29 -5.73 -20.45
C PRO A 68 -4.17 -5.91 -21.70
N ASN A 69 -4.15 -7.10 -22.31
CA ASN A 69 -4.96 -7.42 -23.48
C ASN A 69 -6.45 -7.53 -23.09
N ILE A 70 -7.03 -6.41 -22.68
CA ILE A 70 -8.39 -6.24 -22.22
C ILE A 70 -9.22 -5.88 -23.44
N THR A 71 -10.01 -6.85 -23.92
CA THR A 71 -10.83 -6.66 -25.12
C THR A 71 -12.29 -6.37 -24.79
N ASN A 72 -12.70 -6.61 -23.55
CA ASN A 72 -14.05 -6.43 -23.04
C ASN A 72 -14.05 -6.30 -21.51
N MET A 73 -15.24 -6.10 -20.95
CA MET A 73 -15.44 -5.88 -19.51
C MET A 73 -15.04 -7.13 -18.69
N ASP A 74 -15.47 -8.32 -19.09
CA ASP A 74 -15.11 -9.58 -18.40
C ASP A 74 -13.58 -9.77 -18.32
N ASP A 75 -12.84 -9.42 -19.38
CA ASP A 75 -11.38 -9.47 -19.39
C ASP A 75 -10.78 -8.51 -18.36
N LEU A 76 -11.33 -7.29 -18.24
CA LEU A 76 -10.89 -6.31 -17.24
C LEU A 76 -11.14 -6.83 -15.83
N HIS A 77 -12.34 -7.35 -15.56
CA HIS A 77 -12.68 -7.91 -14.26
C HIS A 77 -11.74 -9.05 -13.90
N ASN A 78 -11.60 -10.04 -14.77
CA ASN A 78 -10.71 -11.18 -14.56
C ASN A 78 -9.25 -10.76 -14.31
N ALA A 79 -8.77 -9.76 -15.03
CA ALA A 79 -7.42 -9.23 -14.83
C ALA A 79 -7.27 -8.51 -13.48
N LEU A 80 -8.28 -7.76 -13.06
CA LEU A 80 -8.30 -7.08 -11.76
C LEU A 80 -8.36 -8.09 -10.61
N SER A 81 -9.27 -9.07 -10.63
CA SER A 81 -9.39 -10.10 -9.59
C SER A 81 -8.10 -10.91 -9.47
N LYS A 82 -7.50 -11.28 -10.61
CA LYS A 82 -6.21 -11.98 -10.62
C LYS A 82 -5.09 -11.12 -10.01
N THR A 83 -5.07 -9.82 -10.28
CA THR A 83 -4.07 -8.91 -9.71
C THR A 83 -4.24 -8.81 -8.19
N ARG A 84 -5.47 -8.64 -7.71
CA ARG A 84 -5.78 -8.62 -6.27
C ARG A 84 -5.38 -9.92 -5.57
N TRP A 85 -5.77 -11.06 -6.14
CA TRP A 85 -5.40 -12.36 -5.59
C TRP A 85 -3.88 -12.52 -5.49
N ASN A 86 -3.13 -12.16 -6.53
CA ASN A 86 -1.66 -12.21 -6.48
C ASN A 86 -1.08 -11.31 -5.38
N ILE A 87 -1.64 -10.11 -5.18
CA ILE A 87 -1.22 -9.17 -4.12
C ILE A 87 -1.47 -9.77 -2.75
N GLU A 88 -2.65 -10.33 -2.52
CA GLU A 88 -3.02 -10.95 -1.25
C GLU A 88 -2.12 -12.15 -0.91
N GLN A 89 -1.83 -13.01 -1.90
CA GLN A 89 -0.90 -14.13 -1.73
C GLN A 89 0.52 -13.63 -1.42
N ASN A 90 0.98 -12.59 -2.11
CA ASN A 90 2.31 -12.03 -1.85
C ASN A 90 2.41 -11.39 -0.45
N ILE A 91 1.37 -10.68 0.00
CA ILE A 91 1.31 -10.13 1.37
C ILE A 91 1.29 -11.25 2.41
N THR A 92 0.52 -12.32 2.17
CA THR A 92 0.50 -13.49 3.07
C THR A 92 1.88 -14.12 3.19
N ASN A 93 2.60 -14.29 2.06
CA ASN A 93 3.98 -14.77 2.07
C ASN A 93 4.92 -13.82 2.81
N LEU A 94 4.73 -12.50 2.68
CA LEU A 94 5.52 -11.49 3.40
C LEU A 94 5.29 -11.54 4.92
N VAL A 95 4.04 -11.75 5.37
CA VAL A 95 3.71 -11.94 6.79
C VAL A 95 4.51 -13.12 7.35
N GLU A 96 4.51 -14.25 6.66
CA GLU A 96 5.27 -15.43 7.05
C GLU A 96 6.79 -15.18 7.04
N ALA A 97 7.30 -14.53 5.99
CA ALA A 97 8.72 -14.25 5.82
C ALA A 97 9.26 -13.25 6.86
N ILE A 98 8.39 -12.44 7.47
CA ILE A 98 8.74 -11.45 8.50
C ILE A 98 8.68 -12.02 9.91
N GLN A 99 8.03 -13.17 10.12
CA GLN A 99 7.97 -13.82 11.43
C GLN A 99 9.36 -14.03 12.07
N PRO A 100 10.42 -14.48 11.34
CA PRO A 100 11.77 -14.61 11.89
C PRO A 100 12.37 -13.31 12.43
N LEU A 101 11.95 -12.13 11.93
CA LEU A 101 12.43 -10.84 12.45
C LEU A 101 11.97 -10.59 13.89
N ARG A 102 10.78 -11.10 14.26
CA ARG A 102 10.25 -11.00 15.63
C ARG A 102 11.08 -11.82 16.59
N ASP A 103 11.45 -13.01 16.15
CA ASP A 103 12.06 -14.05 16.96
C ASP A 103 13.60 -13.90 17.02
N ALA A 104 14.17 -12.97 16.26
CA ALA A 104 15.60 -12.72 16.18
C ALA A 104 16.19 -12.15 17.50
N GLU A 105 17.14 -12.89 18.08
CA GLU A 105 17.80 -12.54 19.34
C GLU A 105 18.89 -11.47 19.13
N THR A 106 19.49 -11.42 17.94
CA THR A 106 20.62 -10.54 17.64
C THR A 106 20.30 -9.54 16.52
N ILE A 107 21.01 -8.41 16.52
CA ILE A 107 20.92 -7.41 15.45
C ILE A 107 21.40 -7.97 14.11
N ASP A 108 22.44 -8.81 14.13
CA ASP A 108 22.97 -9.41 12.90
C ASP A 108 21.97 -10.36 12.24
N GLU A 109 21.20 -11.12 13.03
CA GLU A 109 20.08 -11.92 12.53
C GLU A 109 18.99 -11.05 11.92
N ILE A 110 18.60 -9.94 12.59
CA ILE A 110 17.62 -9.00 12.05
C ILE A 110 18.08 -8.45 10.69
N ARG A 111 19.32 -8.00 10.58
CA ARG A 111 19.86 -7.45 9.33
C ARG A 111 19.87 -8.49 8.22
N LYS A 112 20.23 -9.73 8.55
CA LYS A 112 20.19 -10.85 7.60
C LYS A 112 18.77 -11.08 7.11
N TYR A 113 17.81 -11.25 8.01
CA TYR A 113 16.42 -11.48 7.64
C TYR A 113 15.81 -10.30 6.88
N LEU A 114 16.13 -9.05 7.23
CA LEU A 114 15.71 -7.88 6.45
C LEU A 114 16.25 -7.93 5.02
N SER A 115 17.50 -8.33 4.83
CA SER A 115 18.10 -8.46 3.49
C SER A 115 17.40 -9.55 2.67
N ASP A 116 16.99 -10.64 3.31
CA ASP A 116 16.28 -11.75 2.66
C ASP A 116 14.87 -11.36 2.17
N LEU A 117 14.31 -10.23 2.64
CA LEU A 117 12.97 -9.74 2.26
C LEU A 117 12.95 -8.85 1.01
N ASP A 118 14.09 -8.32 0.57
CA ASP A 118 14.15 -7.38 -0.57
C ASP A 118 13.47 -7.92 -1.84
N PRO A 119 13.66 -9.19 -2.24
CA PRO A 119 12.99 -9.75 -3.40
C PRO A 119 11.46 -9.75 -3.28
N ALA A 120 10.93 -10.02 -2.09
CA ALA A 120 9.49 -10.07 -1.85
C ALA A 120 8.86 -8.66 -1.95
N PHE A 121 9.53 -7.63 -1.43
CA PHE A 121 9.10 -6.23 -1.61
C PHE A 121 9.15 -5.78 -3.08
N CYS A 122 10.17 -6.21 -3.82
CA CYS A 122 10.29 -5.93 -5.24
C CYS A 122 9.17 -6.61 -6.06
N GLU A 123 8.84 -7.85 -5.71
CA GLU A 123 7.74 -8.60 -6.32
C GLU A 123 6.40 -7.91 -6.03
N LEU A 124 6.11 -7.58 -4.76
CA LEU A 124 4.89 -6.88 -4.36
C LEU A 124 4.70 -5.58 -5.14
N SER A 125 5.76 -4.76 -5.23
CA SER A 125 5.73 -3.51 -6.00
C SER A 125 5.41 -3.74 -7.47
N SER A 126 5.90 -4.85 -8.03
CA SER A 126 5.74 -5.17 -9.45
C SER A 126 4.32 -5.65 -9.80
N LEU A 127 3.58 -6.21 -8.84
CA LEU A 127 2.18 -6.60 -9.04
C LEU A 127 1.27 -5.42 -9.35
N PHE A 128 1.64 -4.22 -8.91
CA PHE A 128 0.91 -2.98 -9.22
C PHE A 128 1.28 -2.39 -10.60
N GLY A 129 2.15 -3.03 -11.38
CA GLY A 129 2.54 -2.54 -12.70
C GLY A 129 1.36 -2.32 -13.66
N ASN A 130 0.28 -3.09 -13.51
CA ASN A 130 -0.92 -2.98 -14.36
C ASN A 130 -1.90 -1.87 -13.91
N LEU A 131 -1.63 -1.17 -12.81
CA LEU A 131 -2.56 -0.22 -12.20
C LEU A 131 -2.91 0.96 -13.12
N VAL A 132 -1.93 1.46 -13.87
CA VAL A 132 -2.17 2.50 -14.90
C VAL A 132 -2.98 1.95 -16.05
N GLY A 133 -2.72 0.70 -16.48
CA GLY A 133 -3.52 0.02 -17.50
C GLY A 133 -4.99 -0.07 -17.12
N PHE A 134 -5.30 -0.52 -15.89
CA PHE A 134 -6.68 -0.56 -15.38
C PHE A 134 -7.33 0.82 -15.35
N THR A 135 -6.58 1.83 -14.90
CA THR A 135 -7.08 3.22 -14.86
C THR A 135 -7.40 3.72 -16.26
N SER A 136 -6.54 3.44 -17.25
CA SER A 136 -6.78 3.81 -18.64
C SER A 136 -8.01 3.12 -19.22
N CYS A 137 -8.12 1.79 -19.05
CA CYS A 137 -9.27 1.03 -19.53
C CYS A 137 -10.59 1.54 -18.95
N ALA A 138 -10.63 1.86 -17.66
CA ALA A 138 -11.84 2.39 -17.03
C ALA A 138 -12.20 3.81 -17.50
N LEU A 139 -11.24 4.62 -17.92
CA LEU A 139 -11.52 5.95 -18.48
C LEU A 139 -12.14 5.89 -19.87
N ASP A 140 -11.88 4.81 -20.63
CA ASP A 140 -12.43 4.58 -21.96
C ASP A 140 -13.83 3.91 -21.95
N MET A 141 -14.30 3.48 -20.77
CA MET A 141 -15.62 2.87 -20.57
C MET A 141 -16.76 3.89 -20.61
N ASP A 142 -17.98 3.38 -20.82
CA ASP A 142 -19.17 4.20 -20.60
C ASP A 142 -19.35 4.57 -19.12
N VAL A 143 -20.24 5.53 -18.86
CA VAL A 143 -20.37 6.12 -17.52
C VAL A 143 -20.92 5.13 -16.48
N GLU A 144 -21.82 4.23 -16.89
CA GLU A 144 -22.46 3.27 -15.99
C GLU A 144 -21.47 2.17 -15.59
N GLU A 145 -20.78 1.57 -16.57
CA GLU A 145 -19.75 0.55 -16.36
C GLU A 145 -18.55 1.10 -15.58
N ARG A 146 -18.13 2.33 -15.89
CA ARG A 146 -17.00 2.98 -15.20
C ARG A 146 -17.28 3.19 -13.71
N ASP A 147 -18.49 3.60 -13.34
CA ASP A 147 -18.78 3.99 -11.95
C ASP A 147 -18.70 2.79 -10.99
N GLU A 148 -19.04 1.59 -11.45
CA GLU A 148 -18.83 0.31 -10.76
C GLU A 148 -17.34 0.01 -10.60
N PHE A 149 -16.57 0.10 -11.70
CA PHE A 149 -15.14 -0.18 -11.70
C PHE A 149 -14.28 0.82 -10.93
N ARG A 150 -14.74 2.07 -10.85
CA ARG A 150 -14.01 3.17 -10.22
C ARG A 150 -13.69 2.86 -8.76
N TYR A 151 -14.61 2.20 -8.05
CA TYR A 151 -14.40 1.85 -6.65
C TYR A 151 -13.22 0.87 -6.49
N HIS A 152 -13.21 -0.22 -7.25
CA HIS A 152 -12.17 -1.24 -7.13
C HIS A 152 -10.79 -0.73 -7.59
N ILE A 153 -10.73 0.10 -8.64
CA ILE A 153 -9.48 0.75 -9.06
C ILE A 153 -8.99 1.72 -7.98
N SER A 154 -9.88 2.50 -7.38
CA SER A 154 -9.51 3.44 -6.31
C SER A 154 -9.01 2.72 -5.07
N SER A 155 -9.64 1.61 -4.68
CA SER A 155 -9.16 0.76 -3.59
C SER A 155 -7.78 0.20 -3.91
N LEU A 156 -7.54 -0.28 -5.14
CA LEU A 156 -6.23 -0.81 -5.54
C LEU A 156 -5.11 0.27 -5.51
N TRP A 157 -5.44 1.51 -5.86
CA TRP A 157 -4.53 2.66 -5.66
C TRP A 157 -4.24 2.93 -4.18
N GLY A 158 -5.25 2.75 -3.31
CA GLY A 158 -5.08 2.82 -1.86
C GLY A 158 -4.09 1.77 -1.36
N ASP A 159 -4.29 0.51 -1.76
CA ASP A 159 -3.41 -0.62 -1.44
C ASP A 159 -1.97 -0.35 -1.91
N TYR A 160 -1.80 0.18 -3.13
CA TYR A 160 -0.48 0.56 -3.65
C TYR A 160 0.20 1.64 -2.79
N GLY A 161 -0.56 2.66 -2.36
CA GLY A 161 -0.07 3.69 -1.46
C GLY A 161 0.45 3.12 -0.14
N HIS A 162 -0.25 2.15 0.44
CA HIS A 162 0.20 1.45 1.65
C HIS A 162 1.47 0.64 1.41
N VAL A 163 1.58 -0.05 0.26
CA VAL A 163 2.79 -0.78 -0.13
C VAL A 163 4.01 0.14 -0.28
N LEU A 164 3.84 1.33 -0.86
CA LEU A 164 4.92 2.31 -0.96
C LEU A 164 5.40 2.80 0.40
N GLN A 165 4.47 3.09 1.31
CA GLN A 165 4.81 3.44 2.70
C GLN A 165 5.58 2.31 3.38
N LEU A 166 5.11 1.07 3.18
CA LEU A 166 5.74 -0.11 3.75
C LEU A 166 7.17 -0.31 3.24
N LYS A 167 7.39 -0.17 1.93
CA LYS A 167 8.71 -0.23 1.30
C LYS A 167 9.64 0.87 1.83
N HIS A 168 9.10 2.06 2.08
CA HIS A 168 9.88 3.14 2.68
C HIS A 168 10.33 2.79 4.11
N ILE A 169 9.43 2.28 4.96
CA ILE A 169 9.78 1.82 6.31
C ILE A 169 10.81 0.70 6.26
N TYR A 170 10.65 -0.26 5.35
CA TYR A 170 11.62 -1.32 5.11
C TYR A 170 13.02 -0.75 4.80
N SER A 171 13.11 0.22 3.89
CA SER A 171 14.37 0.90 3.55
C SER A 171 14.99 1.58 4.77
N LEU A 172 14.17 2.27 5.58
CA LEU A 172 14.64 2.91 6.80
C LEU A 172 15.17 1.89 7.81
N CYS A 173 14.54 0.72 7.94
CA CYS A 173 15.04 -0.37 8.78
C CYS A 173 16.41 -0.85 8.28
N CYS A 174 16.60 -1.05 6.98
CA CYS A 174 17.87 -1.47 6.40
C CYS A 174 19.01 -0.47 6.68
N GLU A 175 18.71 0.82 6.79
CA GLU A 175 19.67 1.90 7.06
C GLU A 175 19.81 2.26 8.54
N SER A 176 18.97 1.70 9.42
CA SER A 176 18.89 2.10 10.82
C SER A 176 20.04 1.57 11.67
N GLU A 177 20.46 2.40 12.63
CA GLU A 177 21.33 1.99 13.74
C GLU A 177 20.60 1.02 14.68
N ASP A 178 21.39 0.17 15.36
CA ASP A 178 20.92 -0.96 16.17
C ASP A 178 19.80 -0.61 17.17
N ALA A 179 19.89 0.55 17.82
CA ALA A 179 18.90 0.98 18.82
C ALA A 179 17.51 1.29 18.24
N LYS A 180 17.43 1.70 16.97
CA LYS A 180 16.17 2.04 16.28
C LYS A 180 15.65 0.90 15.42
N LEU A 181 16.53 -0.05 15.07
CA LEU A 181 16.22 -1.16 14.18
C LEU A 181 15.07 -2.03 14.70
N ARG A 182 15.10 -2.43 15.97
CA ARG A 182 14.04 -3.28 16.55
C ARG A 182 12.68 -2.60 16.52
N GLN A 183 12.64 -1.31 16.85
CA GLN A 183 11.41 -0.52 16.80
C GLN A 183 10.88 -0.38 15.37
N GLY A 184 11.78 -0.16 14.40
CA GLY A 184 11.42 -0.12 12.98
C GLY A 184 10.86 -1.46 12.50
N VAL A 185 11.45 -2.58 12.92
CA VAL A 185 10.95 -3.92 12.65
C VAL A 185 9.57 -4.12 13.23
N ASP A 186 9.33 -3.85 14.52
CA ASP A 186 8.01 -4.00 15.16
C ASP A 186 6.92 -3.22 14.39
N TYR A 187 7.27 -2.01 13.94
CA TYR A 187 6.38 -1.18 13.13
C TYR A 187 6.10 -1.79 11.74
N LEU A 188 7.14 -2.30 11.07
CA LEU A 188 7.02 -3.01 9.79
C LEU A 188 6.07 -4.22 9.91
N GLN A 189 6.17 -5.01 10.98
CA GLN A 189 5.32 -6.18 11.20
C GLN A 189 3.85 -5.77 11.36
N LYS A 190 3.60 -4.73 12.16
CA LYS A 190 2.25 -4.23 12.38
C LYS A 190 1.63 -3.75 11.06
N MET A 191 2.34 -2.94 10.31
CA MET A 191 1.84 -2.42 9.03
C MET A 191 1.51 -3.53 8.02
N ILE A 192 2.29 -4.61 8.00
CA ILE A 192 2.04 -5.73 7.08
C ILE A 192 0.83 -6.54 7.51
N GLY A 193 0.64 -6.75 8.81
CA GLY A 193 -0.59 -7.34 9.34
C GLY A 193 -1.83 -6.51 9.00
N ASP A 194 -1.74 -5.19 9.18
CA ASP A 194 -2.84 -4.27 8.84
C ASP A 194 -3.15 -4.30 7.33
N LEU A 195 -2.11 -4.28 6.48
CA LEU A 195 -2.26 -4.37 5.02
C LEU A 195 -2.88 -5.71 4.57
N GLN A 196 -2.53 -6.82 5.23
CA GLN A 196 -3.12 -8.12 4.94
C GLN A 196 -4.64 -8.11 5.12
N VAL A 197 -5.13 -7.48 6.20
CA VAL A 197 -6.57 -7.36 6.48
C VAL A 197 -7.25 -6.51 5.41
N VAL A 198 -6.72 -5.32 5.11
CA VAL A 198 -7.30 -4.40 4.12
C VAL A 198 -7.37 -5.03 2.72
N CYS A 199 -6.31 -5.72 2.31
CA CYS A 199 -6.29 -6.39 1.01
C CYS A 199 -7.30 -7.54 0.94
N ALA A 200 -7.43 -8.35 1.99
CA ALA A 200 -8.41 -9.43 2.05
C ALA A 200 -9.85 -8.90 1.96
N GLU A 201 -10.19 -7.85 2.71
CA GLU A 201 -11.49 -7.19 2.65
C GLU A 201 -11.79 -6.64 1.24
N SER A 202 -10.79 -6.02 0.61
CA SER A 202 -10.93 -5.47 -0.75
C SER A 202 -11.06 -6.55 -1.83
N THR A 203 -10.44 -7.72 -1.64
CA THR A 203 -10.64 -8.90 -2.51
C THR A 203 -12.05 -9.45 -2.35
N GLU A 204 -12.51 -9.67 -1.11
CA GLU A 204 -13.85 -10.21 -0.84
C GLU A 204 -14.95 -9.32 -1.43
N GLN A 205 -14.80 -8.00 -1.31
CA GLN A 205 -15.76 -7.06 -1.90
C GLN A 205 -15.81 -7.16 -3.42
N LEU A 206 -14.66 -7.31 -4.11
CA LEU A 206 -14.64 -7.49 -5.56
C LEU A 206 -15.33 -8.79 -5.98
N GLU A 207 -15.19 -9.87 -5.22
CA GLU A 207 -15.86 -11.15 -5.51
C GLU A 207 -17.38 -11.10 -5.32
N GLN A 208 -17.89 -10.22 -4.45
CA GLN A 208 -19.33 -10.05 -4.21
C GLN A 208 -20.01 -9.16 -5.26
N ASP A 209 -19.26 -8.21 -5.83
CA ASP A 209 -19.76 -7.23 -6.79
C ASP A 209 -19.80 -7.77 -8.23
N CYS A 210 -19.33 -9.00 -8.48
CA CYS A 210 -19.22 -9.61 -9.82
C CYS A 210 -19.97 -10.94 -9.95
#